data_AF-A0AA39TZY8-F1
#
_entry.id   AF-A0AA39TZY8-F1
#
_cell.length_a   1.000
_cell.length_b   1.000
_cell.length_c   1.000
_cell.angle_alpha   90.00
_cell.angle_beta   90.00
_cell.angle_gamma   90.00
#
_symmetry.space_group_name_H-M   'P 1'
#
loop_
_entity.id
_entity.type
_entity.pdbx_description
1 polymer ?
#
loop_
_entity_poly.entity_id
_entity_poly.type
_entity_poly.pdbx_seq_one_letter_code
_entity_poly.pdbx_strand_id
1 'polypeptide(L)'
;KTLDSVEEDTQCKICNLLLWYPYILPDCGHLFCERCIHNWLDTIMKAHRGQSNTQFFWSRPIAIPPEVTRGMAHPLIEYRTVLSLFDKVRKAVEGPTFSCPQCRKEVKNRPVQVYAMKSITEKMASTRGENMPPNPVPLFAGHYCHWDKFFPFHY
;
A
#
# COMPACT_ATOMS: atom_id res chain seq x y z
N LYS A 1 25.68 3.06 -20.76
CA LYS A 1 25.31 2.43 -19.46
C LYS A 1 26.15 1.19 -19.30
N THR A 2 26.82 1.00 -18.17
CA THR A 2 27.61 -0.22 -17.87
C THR A 2 26.68 -1.36 -17.44
N LEU A 3 27.15 -2.61 -17.51
CA LEU A 3 26.38 -3.79 -17.09
C LEU A 3 25.97 -3.70 -15.61
N ASP A 4 26.86 -3.19 -14.76
CA ASP A 4 26.64 -3.01 -13.33
C ASP A 4 25.43 -2.11 -13.02
N SER A 5 25.23 -1.06 -13.82
CA SER A 5 24.08 -0.16 -13.66
C SER A 5 22.75 -0.85 -13.98
N VAL A 6 22.74 -1.79 -14.92
CA VAL A 6 21.52 -2.54 -15.28
C VAL A 6 21.23 -3.63 -14.25
N GLU A 7 22.27 -4.21 -13.67
CA GLU A 7 22.18 -5.16 -12.57
C GLU A 7 21.53 -4.54 -11.33
N GLU A 8 21.91 -3.31 -10.97
CA GLU A 8 21.28 -2.60 -9.87
C GLU A 8 19.82 -2.26 -10.13
N ASP A 9 19.46 -1.91 -11.37
CA ASP A 9 18.10 -1.55 -11.79
C ASP A 9 17.15 -2.76 -11.85
N THR A 10 17.70 -3.97 -11.97
CA THR A 10 16.94 -5.23 -12.03
C THR A 10 16.79 -5.92 -10.69
N GLN A 11 17.33 -5.35 -9.61
CA GLN A 11 17.24 -5.89 -8.26
C GLN A 11 16.26 -5.14 -7.38
N CYS A 12 15.54 -5.88 -6.54
CA CYS A 12 14.68 -5.33 -5.51
C CYS A 12 15.53 -4.61 -4.46
N LYS A 13 15.27 -3.32 -4.20
CA LYS A 13 16.03 -2.54 -3.21
C LYS A 13 15.80 -2.94 -1.73
N ILE A 14 14.94 -3.92 -1.47
CA ILE A 14 14.72 -4.50 -0.13
C ILE A 14 15.49 -5.81 0.05
N CYS A 15 15.37 -6.75 -0.91
CA CYS A 15 15.94 -8.09 -0.77
C CYS A 15 17.14 -8.38 -1.69
N ASN A 16 17.52 -7.45 -2.56
CA ASN A 16 18.60 -7.55 -3.53
C ASN A 16 18.50 -8.75 -4.49
N LEU A 17 17.29 -9.30 -4.66
CA LEU A 17 17.01 -10.36 -5.62
C LEU A 17 16.49 -9.78 -6.93
N LEU A 18 16.68 -10.52 -8.03
CA LEU A 18 16.14 -10.14 -9.34
C LEU A 18 14.62 -9.93 -9.31
N LEU A 19 14.19 -8.89 -10.00
CA LEU A 19 12.81 -8.45 -10.09
C LEU A 19 12.04 -9.26 -11.14
N TRP A 20 11.66 -10.49 -10.78
CA TRP A 20 10.83 -11.37 -11.61
C TRP A 20 9.38 -10.89 -11.75
N TYR A 21 8.83 -10.35 -10.65
CA TYR A 21 7.51 -9.75 -10.59
C TYR A 21 7.63 -8.35 -9.96
N PRO A 22 8.13 -7.35 -10.72
CA PRO A 22 8.33 -6.01 -10.22
C PRO A 22 7.02 -5.24 -10.10
N TYR A 23 6.87 -4.53 -9.00
CA TYR A 23 5.79 -3.58 -8.76
C TYR A 23 6.38 -2.19 -8.56
N ILE A 24 5.83 -1.22 -9.29
CA ILE A 24 6.17 0.20 -9.15
C ILE A 24 5.19 0.88 -8.19
N LEU A 25 5.70 1.77 -7.35
CA LEU A 25 4.89 2.72 -6.59
C LEU A 25 4.61 3.95 -7.46
N PRO A 26 3.35 4.22 -7.89
CA PRO A 26 3.07 5.32 -8.82
C PRO A 26 3.47 6.70 -8.27
N ASP A 27 3.36 6.88 -6.94
CA ASP A 27 3.63 8.16 -6.29
C ASP A 27 5.13 8.57 -6.32
N CYS A 28 6.05 7.61 -6.44
CA CYS A 28 7.50 7.87 -6.37
C CYS A 28 8.36 7.16 -7.43
N GLY A 29 7.83 6.21 -8.19
CA GLY A 29 8.53 5.50 -9.25
C GLY A 29 9.47 4.37 -8.80
N HIS A 30 9.57 4.09 -7.49
CA HIS A 30 10.45 3.02 -7.00
C HIS A 30 9.86 1.63 -7.23
N LEU A 31 10.76 0.67 -7.50
CA LEU A 31 10.45 -0.70 -7.89
C LEU A 31 10.84 -1.68 -6.78
N PHE A 32 9.96 -2.64 -6.53
CA PHE A 32 10.18 -3.71 -5.55
C PHE A 32 9.58 -5.02 -6.07
N CYS A 33 10.03 -6.15 -5.54
CA CYS A 33 9.30 -7.39 -5.77
C CYS A 33 7.99 -7.39 -4.96
N GLU A 34 6.98 -8.08 -5.49
CA GLU A 34 5.64 -8.17 -4.89
C GLU A 34 5.66 -8.48 -3.39
N ARG A 35 6.39 -9.53 -3.00
CA ARG A 35 6.49 -9.98 -1.61
C ARG A 35 7.04 -8.88 -0.69
N CYS A 36 8.08 -8.18 -1.12
CA CYS A 36 8.74 -7.18 -0.29
C CYS A 36 7.86 -5.96 -0.07
N ILE A 37 7.23 -5.42 -1.12
CA ILE A 37 6.36 -4.26 -0.95
C ILE A 37 5.08 -4.61 -0.21
N HIS A 38 4.51 -5.80 -0.45
CA HIS A 38 3.36 -6.29 0.30
C HIS A 38 3.66 -6.41 1.81
N ASN A 39 4.80 -7.03 2.19
CA ASN A 39 5.18 -7.19 3.59
C ASN A 39 5.48 -5.85 4.28
N TRP A 40 6.05 -4.89 3.54
CA TRP A 40 6.26 -3.54 4.04
C TRP A 40 4.95 -2.84 4.39
N LEU A 41 3.99 -2.81 3.45
CA LEU A 41 2.67 -2.22 3.68
C LEU A 41 1.91 -2.93 4.83
N ASP A 42 2.04 -4.26 4.93
CA ASP A 42 1.45 -5.05 6.02
C ASP A 42 2.03 -4.68 7.39
N THR A 43 3.32 -4.35 7.46
CA THR A 43 3.97 -3.86 8.69
C THR A 43 3.38 -2.53 9.13
N ILE A 44 3.16 -1.60 8.19
CA ILE A 44 2.52 -0.30 8.47
C ILE A 44 1.08 -0.49 8.96
N MET A 45 0.30 -1.35 8.29
CA MET A 45 -1.06 -1.70 8.72
C MET A 45 -1.08 -2.24 10.17
N LYS A 46 -0.19 -3.18 10.48
CA LYS A 46 -0.09 -3.78 11.82
C LYS A 46 0.29 -2.75 12.88
N ALA A 47 1.25 -1.88 12.58
CA ALA A 47 1.65 -0.80 13.48
C ALA A 47 0.49 0.17 13.78
N HIS A 48 -0.26 0.57 12.75
CA HIS A 48 -1.44 1.42 12.91
C HIS A 48 -2.54 0.78 13.77
N ARG A 49 -2.79 -0.53 13.61
CA ARG A 49 -3.74 -1.28 14.45
C ARG A 49 -3.28 -1.39 15.91
N GLY A 50 -1.98 -1.42 16.17
CA GLY A 50 -1.44 -1.48 17.54
C GLY A 50 -1.44 -0.13 18.26
N GLN A 51 -1.37 0.97 17.51
CA GLN A 51 -1.32 2.34 18.06
C GLN A 51 -2.69 2.98 18.23
N SER A 52 -3.66 2.59 17.41
CA SER A 52 -5.00 3.15 17.45
C SER A 52 -5.95 2.17 18.12
N ASN A 53 -6.62 2.58 19.21
CA ASN A 53 -7.72 1.80 19.83
C ASN A 53 -8.99 1.82 18.94
N THR A 54 -8.84 2.23 17.68
CA THR A 54 -9.88 2.31 16.67
C THR A 54 -9.80 1.08 15.80
N GLN A 55 -10.92 0.38 15.71
CA GLN A 55 -11.10 -0.74 14.77
C GLN A 55 -11.18 -0.16 13.34
N PHE A 56 -10.04 0.29 12.81
CA PHE A 56 -9.93 0.79 11.47
C PHE A 56 -10.09 -0.37 10.48
N PHE A 57 -11.28 -0.44 9.87
CA PHE A 57 -11.62 -1.40 8.84
C PHE A 57 -12.22 -0.64 7.66
N TRP A 58 -11.50 -0.59 6.55
CA TRP A 58 -11.98 -0.01 5.30
C TRP A 58 -13.33 -0.58 4.82
N SER A 59 -13.65 -1.82 5.19
CA SER A 59 -14.88 -2.53 4.83
C SER A 59 -16.01 -2.42 5.86
N ARG A 60 -15.81 -1.72 6.99
CA ARG A 60 -16.86 -1.54 8.01
C ARG A 60 -17.40 -0.12 7.94
N PRO A 61 -18.73 0.07 8.02
CA PRO A 61 -19.32 1.39 8.15
C PRO A 61 -18.68 2.13 9.33
N ILE A 62 -18.36 3.40 9.12
CA ILE A 62 -17.88 4.28 10.19
C ILE A 62 -18.99 4.36 11.23
N ALA A 63 -18.74 3.86 12.43
CA ALA A 63 -19.66 4.01 13.55
C ALA A 63 -19.66 5.47 13.98
N ILE A 64 -20.68 6.22 13.56
CA ILE A 64 -20.86 7.62 13.93
C ILE A 64 -21.12 7.69 15.45
N PRO A 65 -20.27 8.38 16.23
CA PRO A 65 -20.50 8.52 17.66
C PRO A 65 -21.89 9.11 17.94
N PRO A 66 -22.64 8.62 18.95
CA PRO A 66 -23.98 9.12 19.26
C PRO A 66 -24.05 10.64 19.48
N GLU A 67 -22.96 11.24 19.94
CA GLU A 67 -22.81 12.69 20.12
C GLU A 67 -22.90 13.44 18.79
N VAL A 68 -22.33 12.88 17.72
CA VAL A 68 -22.40 13.44 16.37
C VAL A 68 -23.83 13.34 15.85
N THR A 69 -24.46 12.18 16.00
CA THR A 69 -25.84 11.94 15.55
C THR A 69 -26.84 12.84 16.29
N ARG A 70 -26.67 13.02 17.60
CA ARG A 70 -27.47 13.98 18.40
C ARG A 70 -27.24 15.42 17.97
N GLY A 71 -26.00 15.77 17.66
CA GLY A 71 -25.65 17.09 17.14
C GLY A 71 -26.28 17.41 15.77
N MET A 72 -26.31 16.43 14.87
CA MET A 72 -26.96 16.54 13.55
C MET A 72 -28.47 16.75 13.64
N ALA A 73 -29.11 16.24 14.71
CA ALA A 73 -30.53 16.40 14.96
C ALA A 73 -30.89 17.73 15.66
N HIS A 74 -29.89 18.53 16.08
CA HIS A 74 -30.13 19.79 16.79
C HIS A 74 -30.27 20.96 15.80
N PRO A 75 -31.38 21.73 15.81
CA PRO A 75 -31.62 22.82 14.85
C PRO A 75 -30.59 23.96 14.91
N LEU A 76 -29.83 24.04 16.00
CA LEU A 76 -28.82 25.08 16.27
C LEU A 76 -27.57 24.45 16.89
N ILE A 77 -26.94 23.50 16.19
CA ILE A 77 -25.64 23.00 16.66
C ILE A 77 -24.61 24.15 16.62
N GLU A 78 -23.94 24.38 17.75
CA GLU A 78 -22.88 25.38 17.82
C GLU A 78 -21.71 24.99 16.91
N TYR A 79 -21.20 25.95 16.12
CA TYR A 79 -20.09 25.72 15.18
C TYR A 79 -18.86 25.07 15.83
N ARG A 80 -18.54 25.42 17.08
CA ARG A 80 -17.42 24.81 17.83
C ARG A 80 -17.63 23.33 18.08
N THR A 81 -18.87 22.94 18.39
CA THR A 81 -19.25 21.53 18.60
C THR A 81 -19.11 20.75 17.30
N VAL A 82 -19.57 21.31 16.18
CA VAL A 82 -19.39 20.74 14.84
C VAL A 82 -17.92 20.48 14.54
N LEU A 83 -17.04 21.46 14.74
CA LEU A 83 -15.59 21.32 14.52
C LEU A 83 -14.97 20.21 15.38
N SER A 84 -15.34 20.13 16.66
CA SER A 84 -14.81 19.10 17.56
C SER A 84 -15.26 17.69 17.18
N LEU A 85 -16.48 17.55 16.66
CA LEU A 85 -17.05 16.29 16.18
C LEU A 85 -16.36 15.86 14.88
N PHE A 86 -16.13 16.79 13.96
CA PHE A 86 -15.36 16.52 12.74
C PHE A 86 -13.94 16.05 13.07
N ASP A 87 -13.24 16.63 14.04
CA ASP A 87 -11.90 16.17 14.43
C ASP A 87 -11.92 14.76 15.03
N LYS A 88 -12.93 14.44 15.85
CA LYS A 88 -13.12 13.08 16.40
C LYS A 88 -13.42 12.05 15.31
N VAL A 89 -14.30 12.38 14.37
CA VAL A 89 -14.62 11.51 13.24
C VAL A 89 -13.38 11.34 12.34
N ARG A 90 -12.69 12.42 12.01
CA ARG A 90 -11.45 12.38 11.22
C ARG A 90 -10.42 11.44 11.86
N LYS A 91 -10.12 11.60 13.15
CA LYS A 91 -9.19 10.73 13.88
C LYS A 91 -9.64 9.27 13.94
N ALA A 92 -10.95 9.02 13.98
CA ALA A 92 -11.49 7.66 13.97
C ALA A 92 -11.47 7.00 12.58
N VAL A 93 -11.39 7.81 11.52
CA VAL A 93 -11.43 7.39 10.10
C VAL A 93 -10.04 7.50 9.45
N GLU A 94 -9.06 8.08 10.14
CA GLU A 94 -7.69 8.17 9.65
C GLU A 94 -7.08 6.78 9.53
N GLY A 95 -6.88 6.37 8.27
CA GLY A 95 -6.20 5.12 7.96
C GLY A 95 -4.68 5.22 8.14
N PRO A 96 -3.98 4.09 7.95
CA PRO A 96 -2.53 4.08 7.97
C PRO A 96 -1.94 4.93 6.84
N THR A 97 -0.94 5.73 7.17
CA THR A 97 -0.13 6.44 6.19
C THR A 97 0.95 5.50 5.65
N PHE A 98 0.77 5.00 4.43
CA PHE A 98 1.77 4.17 3.77
C PHE A 98 2.93 5.01 3.25
N SER A 99 4.13 4.44 3.26
CA SER A 99 5.35 5.11 2.79
C SER A 99 6.19 4.20 1.91
N CYS A 100 7.00 4.79 1.04
CA CYS A 100 7.97 4.07 0.22
C CYS A 100 9.17 3.61 1.09
N PRO A 101 9.59 2.34 1.01
CA PRO A 101 10.77 1.83 1.73
C PRO A 101 12.07 2.59 1.39
N GLN A 102 12.19 3.08 0.15
CA GLN A 102 13.42 3.69 -0.36
C GLN A 102 13.47 5.19 -0.10
N CYS A 103 12.43 5.94 -0.44
CA CYS A 103 12.44 7.40 -0.34
C CYS A 103 11.51 7.98 0.74
N ARG A 104 10.78 7.12 1.46
CA ARG A 104 9.79 7.48 2.50
C ARG A 104 8.63 8.36 2.02
N LYS A 105 8.54 8.66 0.71
CA LYS A 105 7.38 9.37 0.15
C LYS A 105 6.11 8.61 0.48
N GLU A 106 5.06 9.35 0.83
CA GLU A 106 3.72 8.82 1.05
C GLU A 106 3.22 8.07 -0.19
N VAL A 107 2.62 6.90 0.03
CA VAL A 107 2.04 6.06 -1.02
C VAL A 107 0.54 6.08 -0.86
N LYS A 108 -0.16 6.61 -1.87
CA LYS A 108 -1.62 6.73 -1.90
C LYS A 108 -2.25 5.79 -2.91
N ASN A 109 -1.48 5.41 -3.92
CA ASN A 109 -1.93 4.59 -5.03
C ASN A 109 -1.44 3.14 -4.90
N ARG A 110 -2.23 2.22 -5.46
CA ARG A 110 -1.88 0.80 -5.52
C ARG A 110 -0.56 0.60 -6.28
N PRO A 111 0.33 -0.30 -5.81
CA PRO A 111 1.46 -0.75 -6.62
C PRO A 111 0.97 -1.35 -7.94
N VAL A 112 1.66 -1.05 -9.04
CA VAL A 112 1.32 -1.54 -10.38
C VAL A 112 2.43 -2.47 -10.88
N GLN A 113 2.06 -3.62 -11.42
CA GLN A 113 3.06 -4.55 -11.97
C GLN A 113 3.68 -3.99 -13.26
N VAL A 114 5.01 -4.02 -13.36
CA VAL A 114 5.76 -3.52 -14.53
C VAL A 114 6.20 -4.67 -15.43
N TYR A 115 5.30 -5.11 -16.32
CA TYR A 115 5.59 -6.23 -17.23
C TYR A 115 6.77 -5.97 -18.19
N ALA A 116 7.04 -4.70 -18.53
CA ALA A 116 8.14 -4.32 -19.41
C ALA A 116 9.54 -4.72 -18.88
N MET A 117 9.69 -4.91 -17.56
CA MET A 117 10.95 -5.36 -16.98
C MET A 117 11.24 -6.84 -17.21
N LYS A 118 10.25 -7.65 -17.59
CA LYS A 118 10.38 -9.10 -17.70
C LYS A 118 11.55 -9.51 -18.59
N SER A 119 11.63 -8.97 -19.81
CA SER A 119 12.70 -9.31 -20.76
C SER A 119 14.09 -8.87 -20.30
N ILE A 120 14.19 -7.83 -19.47
CA ILE A 120 15.47 -7.36 -18.92
C ILE A 120 15.90 -8.31 -17.79
N THR A 121 14.98 -8.63 -16.88
CA THR A 121 15.23 -9.59 -15.80
C THR A 121 15.61 -10.97 -16.32
N GLU A 122 14.95 -11.48 -17.36
CA GLU A 122 15.27 -12.78 -17.98
C GLU A 122 16.68 -12.83 -18.57
N LYS A 123 17.10 -11.75 -19.25
CA LYS A 123 18.48 -11.63 -19.77
C LYS A 123 19.50 -11.59 -18.64
N MET A 124 19.21 -10.85 -17.56
CA MET A 124 20.09 -10.77 -16.39
C MET A 124 20.16 -12.09 -15.62
N ALA A 125 19.05 -12.82 -15.54
CA ALA A 125 19.02 -14.14 -14.94
C ALA A 125 19.87 -15.15 -15.72
N SER A 126 19.82 -15.08 -17.05
CA SER A 126 20.64 -15.92 -17.94
C SER A 126 22.14 -15.71 -17.70
N THR A 127 22.57 -14.47 -17.46
CA THR A 127 23.98 -14.18 -17.11
C THR A 127 24.40 -14.72 -15.75
N ARG A 128 23.45 -14.96 -14.84
CA ARG A 128 23.72 -15.48 -13.49
C ARG A 128 23.45 -16.98 -13.32
N GLY A 129 22.90 -17.65 -14.35
CA GLY A 129 22.41 -19.02 -14.23
C GLY A 129 21.22 -19.16 -13.28
N GLU A 130 20.49 -18.09 -13.01
CA GLU A 130 19.29 -18.09 -12.17
C GLU A 130 18.05 -18.50 -12.99
N ASN A 131 17.19 -19.34 -12.41
CA ASN A 131 15.91 -19.72 -13.01
C ASN A 131 14.77 -18.89 -12.42
N MET A 132 13.74 -18.64 -13.24
CA MET A 132 12.54 -17.94 -12.81
C MET A 132 11.85 -18.71 -11.67
N PRO A 133 11.65 -18.09 -10.50
CA PRO A 133 10.91 -18.73 -9.43
C PRO A 133 9.43 -18.90 -9.84
N PRO A 134 8.76 -19.95 -9.33
CA PRO A 134 7.33 -20.11 -9.52
C PRO A 134 6.61 -18.84 -9.05
N ASN A 135 5.54 -18.46 -9.76
CA ASN A 135 4.79 -17.25 -9.44
C ASN A 135 4.33 -17.32 -7.98
N PRO A 136 4.78 -16.40 -7.11
CA PRO A 136 4.47 -16.43 -5.68
C PRO A 136 2.97 -16.25 -5.41
N VAL A 137 2.20 -15.81 -6.40
CA VAL A 137 0.77 -15.60 -6.29
C VAL A 137 0.04 -16.48 -7.30
N PRO A 138 -0.68 -17.53 -6.85
CA PRO A 138 -1.65 -18.19 -7.71
C PRO A 138 -2.59 -17.11 -8.25
N LEU A 139 -2.92 -17.17 -9.54
CA LEU A 139 -4.02 -16.37 -10.11
C LEU A 139 -5.24 -16.54 -9.18
N PHE A 140 -5.51 -15.55 -8.33
CA PHE A 140 -6.53 -15.69 -7.30
C PHE A 140 -7.87 -15.90 -8.00
N ALA A 141 -8.50 -17.05 -7.73
CA ALA A 141 -9.82 -17.44 -8.23
C ALA A 141 -10.96 -16.67 -7.54
N GLY A 142 -10.77 -15.38 -7.27
CA GLY A 142 -11.74 -14.52 -6.60
C GLY A 142 -11.54 -13.07 -7.02
N HIS A 143 -12.65 -12.37 -7.28
CA HIS A 143 -12.76 -10.99 -7.78
C HIS A 143 -12.07 -9.87 -6.95
N TYR A 144 -11.22 -10.19 -5.98
CA TYR A 144 -10.57 -9.22 -5.10
C TYR A 144 -9.09 -9.08 -5.44
N CYS A 145 -8.66 -7.85 -5.71
CA CYS A 145 -7.25 -7.54 -5.91
C CYS A 145 -6.56 -7.56 -4.54
N HIS A 146 -5.43 -8.27 -4.41
CA HIS A 146 -4.77 -8.44 -3.11
C HIS A 146 -4.24 -7.11 -2.50
N TRP A 147 -4.15 -6.04 -3.30
CA TRP A 147 -3.85 -4.68 -2.84
C TRP A 147 -5.03 -3.96 -2.18
N ASP A 148 -6.27 -4.46 -2.35
CA ASP A 148 -7.50 -3.82 -1.87
C ASP A 148 -7.53 -3.66 -0.35
N LYS A 149 -6.84 -4.55 0.39
CA LYS A 149 -6.72 -4.44 1.85
C LYS A 149 -5.92 -3.22 2.30
N PHE A 150 -5.06 -2.68 1.44
CA PHE A 150 -4.25 -1.50 1.72
C PHE A 150 -4.87 -0.24 1.13
N PHE A 151 -5.37 -0.33 -0.11
CA PHE A 151 -5.89 0.80 -0.88
C PHE A 151 -7.30 0.47 -1.40
N PRO A 152 -8.36 0.58 -0.57
CA PRO A 152 -9.72 0.42 -1.03
C PRO A 152 -10.06 1.51 -2.04
N PHE A 153 -11.02 1.24 -2.91
CA PHE A 153 -11.43 2.15 -3.99
C PHE A 153 -11.74 3.55 -3.44
N HIS A 154 -10.86 4.51 -3.74
CA HIS A 154 -11.21 5.92 -3.75
C HIS A 154 -11.68 6.23 -5.17
N TYR A 155 -13.00 6.30 -5.34
CA TYR A 155 -13.62 6.87 -6.54
C TYR A 155 -13.49 8.39 -6.50
#